data_AF-A0A1H2LIH6-F1
#
_entry.id   AF-A0A1H2LIH6-F1
#
_cell.length_a   1.000
_cell.length_b   1.000
_cell.length_c   1.000
_cell.angle_alpha   90.00
_cell.angle_beta   90.00
_cell.angle_gamma   90.00
#
_symmetry.space_group_name_H-M   'P 1'
#
loop_
_entity.id
_entity.type
_entity.pdbx_description
1 polymer ?
#
loop_
_entity_poly.entity_id
_entity_poly.type
_entity_poly.pdbx_seq_one_letter_code
_entity_poly.pdbx_strand_id
1 'polypeptide(L)'
;MLTISQLAAYAGVTVRAVRHYHRIGLLPEPERDRSGYRSYDAAAVVRLIRIHTLAAAGVPLARVQELLDAGPDEFADGVQEIDKDLRAEIRRLQGTRKRLARLAAGDHLALPQSVVDYLDRVRGLGVEERYIEMERDAWIMVAAQVPDHIDAVMAKKHEDLNDPDMVKLYSFLTGVVDLTVDDPRIVEIADLLERILARAVDAGEVGDDGFDDRFVDLLDTTFVESSPIAARLLTLLEERGWKGWTRVERVPAASRAGR
;
A
#
# COMPACT_ATOMS: atom_id res chain seq x y z
N MET A 1 -37.13 -37.46 -22.13
CA MET A 1 -35.96 -37.98 -22.86
C MET A 1 -35.42 -36.85 -23.70
N LEU A 2 -34.17 -36.42 -23.45
CA LEU A 2 -33.55 -35.23 -23.99
C LEU A 2 -32.34 -35.58 -24.86
N THR A 3 -32.04 -34.78 -25.87
CA THR A 3 -30.77 -34.81 -26.59
C THR A 3 -29.66 -34.15 -25.77
N ILE A 4 -28.38 -34.37 -26.13
CA ILE A 4 -27.24 -33.74 -25.43
C ILE A 4 -27.32 -32.20 -25.45
N SER A 5 -27.81 -31.62 -26.55
CA SER A 5 -27.95 -30.16 -26.69
C SER A 5 -29.05 -29.62 -25.77
N GLN A 6 -30.17 -30.34 -25.65
CA GLN A 6 -31.24 -29.98 -24.73
C GLN A 6 -30.79 -30.15 -23.28
N LEU A 7 -30.13 -31.27 -22.93
CA LEU A 7 -29.56 -31.50 -21.60
C LEU A 7 -28.62 -30.35 -21.19
N ALA A 8 -27.70 -29.98 -22.08
CA ALA A 8 -26.76 -28.89 -21.84
C ALA A 8 -27.49 -27.56 -21.57
N ALA A 9 -28.50 -27.24 -22.39
CA ALA A 9 -29.32 -26.04 -22.21
C ALA A 9 -30.09 -26.03 -20.86
N TYR A 10 -30.71 -27.14 -20.48
CA TYR A 10 -31.43 -27.25 -19.21
C TYR A 10 -30.53 -27.09 -17.99
N ALA A 11 -29.29 -27.57 -18.07
CA ALA A 11 -28.32 -27.46 -16.97
C ALA A 11 -27.46 -26.18 -17.03
N GLY A 12 -27.67 -25.30 -18.01
CA GLY A 12 -26.91 -24.05 -18.14
C GLY A 12 -25.43 -24.25 -18.52
N VAL A 13 -25.09 -25.38 -19.15
CA VAL A 13 -23.71 -25.72 -19.53
C VAL A 13 -23.56 -25.87 -21.04
N THR A 14 -22.32 -25.92 -21.52
CA THR A 14 -22.06 -26.20 -22.93
C THR A 14 -22.10 -27.70 -23.24
N VAL A 15 -22.44 -28.06 -24.48
CA VAL A 15 -22.31 -29.46 -24.95
C VAL A 15 -20.89 -29.99 -24.77
N ARG A 16 -19.87 -29.12 -24.91
CA ARG A 16 -18.47 -29.46 -24.65
C ARG A 16 -18.24 -29.88 -23.19
N ALA A 17 -18.86 -29.18 -22.24
CA ALA A 17 -18.80 -29.53 -20.82
C ALA A 17 -19.44 -30.90 -20.55
N VAL A 18 -20.62 -31.17 -21.13
CA VAL A 18 -21.29 -32.48 -21.01
C VAL A 18 -20.39 -33.60 -21.53
N ARG A 19 -19.77 -33.43 -22.72
CA ARG A 19 -18.81 -34.39 -23.28
C ARG A 19 -17.58 -34.57 -22.39
N HIS A 20 -17.11 -33.49 -21.75
CA HIS A 20 -16.00 -33.57 -20.82
C HIS A 20 -16.36 -34.41 -19.60
N TYR A 21 -17.52 -34.18 -18.99
CA TYR A 21 -18.00 -34.93 -17.82
C TYR A 21 -18.23 -36.42 -18.12
N HIS A 22 -18.69 -36.75 -19.32
CA HIS A 22 -18.72 -38.14 -19.79
C HIS A 22 -17.33 -38.77 -19.85
N ARG A 23 -16.37 -38.09 -20.48
CA ARG A 23 -15.01 -38.60 -20.65
C ARG A 23 -14.29 -38.88 -19.33
N ILE A 24 -14.56 -38.09 -18.30
CA ILE A 24 -13.97 -38.29 -16.96
C ILE A 24 -14.84 -39.15 -16.04
N GLY A 25 -15.96 -39.71 -16.53
CA GLY A 25 -16.86 -40.58 -15.77
C GLY A 25 -17.79 -39.85 -14.78
N LEU A 26 -17.72 -38.52 -14.70
CA LEU A 26 -18.52 -37.73 -13.75
C LEU A 26 -20.01 -37.74 -14.10
N LEU A 27 -20.35 -37.78 -15.38
CA LEU A 27 -21.71 -38.00 -15.88
C LEU A 27 -21.74 -39.33 -16.65
N PRO A 28 -22.55 -40.33 -16.24
CA PRO A 28 -22.68 -41.58 -16.98
C PRO A 28 -23.17 -41.33 -18.42
N GLU A 29 -22.59 -42.01 -19.40
CA GLU A 29 -23.11 -41.98 -20.77
C GLU A 29 -24.34 -42.91 -20.86
N PRO A 30 -25.52 -42.40 -21.27
CA PRO A 30 -26.69 -43.25 -21.45
C PRO A 30 -26.53 -44.14 -22.68
N GLU A 31 -27.29 -45.23 -22.69
CA GLU A 31 -27.40 -46.09 -23.86
C GLU A 31 -27.94 -45.33 -25.08
N ARG A 32 -27.59 -45.82 -26.27
CA ARG A 32 -28.14 -45.30 -27.51
C ARG A 32 -29.54 -45.86 -27.71
N ASP A 33 -30.48 -45.00 -28.05
CA ASP A 33 -31.83 -45.39 -28.42
C ASP A 33 -31.86 -46.15 -29.76
N ARG A 34 -33.05 -46.62 -30.15
CA ARG A 34 -33.26 -47.37 -31.42
C ARG A 34 -32.87 -46.57 -32.67
N SER A 35 -32.76 -45.25 -32.57
CA SER A 35 -32.32 -44.34 -33.64
C SER A 35 -30.81 -44.05 -33.61
N GLY A 36 -30.07 -44.61 -32.65
CA GLY A 36 -28.63 -44.42 -32.49
C GLY A 36 -28.23 -43.16 -31.70
N TYR A 37 -29.19 -42.40 -31.17
CA TYR A 37 -28.94 -41.18 -30.40
C TYR A 37 -28.85 -41.47 -28.91
N ARG A 38 -28.02 -40.70 -28.19
CA ARG A 38 -28.00 -40.72 -26.72
C ARG A 38 -29.20 -39.96 -26.20
N SER A 39 -29.91 -40.58 -25.25
CA SER A 39 -31.11 -40.00 -24.66
C SER A 39 -30.97 -39.87 -23.15
N TYR A 40 -31.23 -38.67 -22.63
CA TYR A 40 -31.06 -38.34 -21.22
C TYR A 40 -32.41 -38.20 -20.52
N ASP A 41 -32.52 -38.76 -19.34
CA ASP A 41 -33.71 -38.66 -18.49
C ASP A 41 -33.60 -37.49 -17.49
N ALA A 42 -34.59 -37.37 -16.60
CA ALA A 42 -34.59 -36.34 -15.58
C ALA A 42 -33.43 -36.52 -14.57
N ALA A 43 -33.02 -37.76 -14.29
CA ALA A 43 -31.91 -38.04 -13.38
C ALA A 43 -30.58 -37.51 -13.93
N ALA A 44 -30.33 -37.65 -15.23
CA ALA A 44 -29.17 -37.08 -15.90
C ALA A 44 -29.17 -35.53 -15.81
N VAL A 45 -30.34 -34.89 -15.95
CA VAL A 45 -30.47 -33.42 -15.78
C VAL A 45 -30.12 -33.02 -14.35
N VAL A 46 -30.70 -33.68 -13.34
CA VAL A 46 -30.43 -33.38 -11.93
C VAL A 46 -28.95 -33.59 -11.59
N ARG A 47 -28.33 -34.69 -12.04
CA ARG A 47 -26.90 -34.94 -11.82
C ARG A 47 -26.06 -33.84 -12.47
N LEU A 48 -26.36 -33.45 -13.71
CA LEU A 48 -25.61 -32.40 -14.40
C LEU A 48 -25.75 -31.03 -13.73
N ILE A 49 -26.93 -30.68 -13.23
CA ILE A 49 -27.14 -29.46 -12.43
C ILE A 49 -26.27 -29.50 -11.18
N ARG A 50 -26.27 -30.60 -10.42
CA ARG A 50 -25.43 -30.73 -9.22
C ARG A 50 -23.93 -30.61 -9.52
N ILE A 51 -23.47 -31.27 -10.59
CA ILE A 51 -22.09 -31.14 -11.07
C ILE A 51 -21.76 -29.67 -11.35
N HIS A 52 -22.63 -28.98 -12.10
CA HIS A 52 -22.41 -27.60 -12.47
C HIS A 52 -22.39 -26.67 -11.24
N THR A 53 -23.33 -26.83 -10.31
CA THR A 53 -23.40 -26.02 -9.08
C THR A 53 -22.14 -26.17 -8.23
N LEU A 54 -21.69 -27.40 -7.98
CA LEU A 54 -20.49 -27.64 -7.16
C LEU A 54 -19.22 -27.13 -7.87
N ALA A 55 -19.09 -27.38 -9.17
CA ALA A 55 -17.95 -26.88 -9.95
C ALA A 55 -17.92 -25.34 -10.00
N ALA A 56 -19.09 -24.69 -10.14
CA ALA A 56 -19.21 -23.23 -10.12
C ALA A 56 -18.90 -22.62 -8.74
N ALA A 57 -19.12 -23.39 -7.66
CA ALA A 57 -18.68 -23.04 -6.31
C ALA A 57 -17.18 -23.25 -6.09
N GLY A 58 -16.43 -23.69 -7.11
CA GLY A 58 -14.98 -23.90 -7.04
C GLY A 58 -14.57 -25.27 -6.49
N VAL A 59 -15.51 -26.21 -6.32
CA VAL A 59 -15.21 -27.56 -5.85
C VAL A 59 -14.47 -28.34 -6.95
N PRO A 60 -13.29 -28.92 -6.67
CA PRO A 60 -12.56 -29.73 -7.66
C PRO A 60 -13.40 -30.91 -8.16
N LEU A 61 -13.37 -31.20 -9.47
CA LEU A 61 -14.22 -32.23 -10.08
C LEU A 61 -14.05 -33.63 -9.47
N ALA A 62 -12.87 -33.96 -8.94
CA ALA A 62 -12.64 -35.21 -8.20
C ALA A 62 -13.51 -35.27 -6.92
N ARG A 63 -13.54 -34.18 -6.14
CA ARG A 63 -14.39 -34.08 -4.95
C ARG A 63 -15.88 -34.02 -5.30
N VAL A 64 -16.24 -33.42 -6.44
CA VAL A 64 -17.62 -33.47 -6.96
C VAL A 64 -18.05 -34.90 -7.20
N GLN A 65 -17.17 -35.75 -7.76
CA GLN A 65 -17.48 -37.16 -7.98
C GLN A 65 -17.74 -37.89 -6.66
N GLU A 66 -16.83 -37.75 -5.69
CA GLU A 66 -16.97 -38.34 -4.36
C GLU A 66 -18.30 -37.99 -3.70
N LEU A 67 -18.69 -36.70 -3.74
CA LEU A 67 -19.95 -36.23 -3.17
C LEU A 67 -21.17 -36.84 -3.88
N LEU A 68 -21.16 -36.89 -5.21
CA LEU A 68 -22.31 -37.38 -5.99
C LEU A 68 -22.51 -38.88 -5.89
N ASP A 69 -21.47 -39.62 -5.55
CA ASP A 69 -21.50 -41.07 -5.37
C ASP A 69 -21.71 -41.45 -3.89
N ALA A 70 -21.69 -40.49 -2.97
CA ALA A 70 -21.94 -40.66 -1.53
C ALA A 70 -23.44 -40.78 -1.18
N GLY A 71 -23.72 -41.30 0.01
CA GLY A 71 -25.08 -41.35 0.56
C GLY A 71 -25.64 -39.95 0.89
N PRO A 72 -26.96 -39.80 1.11
CA PRO A 72 -27.58 -38.49 1.40
C PRO A 72 -26.95 -37.75 2.60
N ASP A 73 -26.62 -38.48 3.67
CA ASP A 73 -26.04 -37.90 4.88
C ASP A 73 -24.58 -37.46 4.65
N GLU A 74 -23.77 -38.31 4.02
CA GLU A 74 -22.38 -38.01 3.65
C GLU A 74 -22.29 -36.84 2.65
N PHE A 75 -23.23 -36.74 1.71
CA PHE A 75 -23.34 -35.61 0.82
C PHE A 75 -23.62 -34.31 1.58
N ALA A 76 -24.56 -34.36 2.55
CA ALA A 76 -24.90 -33.20 3.37
C ALA A 76 -23.70 -32.74 4.20
N ASP A 77 -22.99 -33.68 4.83
CA ASP A 77 -21.78 -33.40 5.61
C ASP A 77 -20.68 -32.79 4.73
N GLY A 78 -20.42 -33.37 3.55
CA GLY A 78 -19.43 -32.85 2.62
C GLY A 78 -19.76 -31.45 2.09
N VAL A 79 -21.04 -31.12 1.88
CA VAL A 79 -21.48 -29.76 1.54
C VAL A 79 -21.26 -28.79 2.71
N GLN A 80 -21.48 -29.22 3.95
CA GLN A 80 -21.20 -28.40 5.14
C GLN A 80 -19.70 -28.11 5.30
N GLU A 81 -18.83 -29.08 5.02
CA GLU A 81 -17.38 -28.87 4.99
C GLU A 81 -16.98 -27.81 3.95
N ILE A 82 -17.51 -27.91 2.74
CA ILE A 82 -17.28 -26.92 1.68
C ILE A 82 -17.72 -25.52 2.11
N ASP A 83 -18.92 -25.38 2.68
CA ASP A 83 -19.42 -24.09 3.17
C ASP A 83 -18.54 -23.52 4.29
N LYS A 84 -18.05 -24.36 5.20
CA LYS A 84 -17.11 -23.96 6.26
C LYS A 84 -15.80 -23.41 5.67
N ASP A 85 -15.23 -24.08 4.67
CA ASP A 85 -14.01 -23.65 4.01
C ASP A 85 -14.21 -22.35 3.23
N LEU A 86 -15.33 -22.22 2.50
CA LEU A 86 -15.70 -20.98 1.82
C LEU A 86 -15.85 -19.81 2.79
N ARG A 87 -16.48 -20.02 3.96
CA ARG A 87 -16.58 -18.98 5.00
C ARG A 87 -15.21 -18.58 5.55
N ALA A 88 -14.30 -19.53 5.74
CA ALA A 88 -12.93 -19.24 6.15
C ALA A 88 -12.19 -18.40 5.09
N GLU A 89 -12.33 -18.75 3.82
CA GLU A 89 -11.71 -18.01 2.72
C GLU A 89 -12.30 -16.60 2.56
N ILE A 90 -13.62 -16.45 2.67
CA ILE A 90 -14.27 -15.12 2.68
C ILE A 90 -13.71 -14.25 3.80
N ARG A 91 -13.59 -14.78 5.03
CA ARG A 91 -13.01 -14.03 6.15
C ARG A 91 -11.56 -13.61 5.86
N ARG A 92 -10.76 -14.51 5.27
CA ARG A 92 -9.38 -14.23 4.88
C ARG A 92 -9.31 -13.11 3.83
N LEU A 93 -10.10 -13.21 2.76
CA LEU A 93 -10.15 -12.22 1.68
C LEU A 93 -10.67 -10.86 2.18
N GLN A 94 -11.67 -10.83 3.05
CA GLN A 94 -12.13 -9.61 3.71
C GLN A 94 -11.03 -8.98 4.58
N GLY A 95 -10.27 -9.79 5.32
CA GLY A 95 -9.11 -9.34 6.08
C GLY A 95 -8.04 -8.72 5.20
N THR A 96 -7.67 -9.38 4.10
CA THR A 96 -6.73 -8.85 3.11
C THR A 96 -7.23 -7.54 2.50
N ARG A 97 -8.50 -7.48 2.09
CA ARG A 97 -9.11 -6.25 1.55
C ARG A 97 -9.05 -5.08 2.55
N LYS A 98 -9.31 -5.34 3.84
CA LYS A 98 -9.17 -4.32 4.89
C LYS A 98 -7.73 -3.82 5.03
N ARG A 99 -6.73 -4.72 4.97
CA ARG A 99 -5.31 -4.33 5.02
C ARG A 99 -4.90 -3.49 3.81
N LEU A 100 -5.35 -3.88 2.61
CA LEU A 100 -5.09 -3.10 1.38
C LEU A 100 -5.79 -1.74 1.41
N ALA A 101 -7.02 -1.66 1.90
CA ALA A 101 -7.74 -0.39 2.04
C ALA A 101 -7.02 0.56 3.02
N ARG A 102 -6.45 0.04 4.11
CA ARG A 102 -5.60 0.81 5.03
C ARG A 102 -4.34 1.35 4.35
N LEU A 103 -3.62 0.48 3.62
CA LEU A 103 -2.45 0.90 2.85
C LEU A 103 -2.78 1.98 1.81
N ALA A 104 -3.89 1.83 1.08
CA ALA A 104 -4.30 2.77 0.03
C ALA A 104 -4.87 4.09 0.57
N ALA A 105 -5.46 4.08 1.77
CA ALA A 105 -6.00 5.28 2.42
C ALA A 105 -4.93 6.14 3.10
N GLY A 106 -3.65 5.75 3.05
CA GLY A 106 -2.58 6.40 3.84
C GLY A 106 -2.63 6.06 5.34
N ASP A 107 -3.75 5.51 5.81
CA ASP A 107 -4.00 5.13 7.19
C ASP A 107 -3.39 3.76 7.55
N HIS A 108 -2.31 3.83 8.33
CA HIS A 108 -2.02 2.89 9.42
C HIS A 108 -1.70 1.44 9.05
N LEU A 109 -0.59 1.26 8.34
CA LEU A 109 0.32 0.15 8.64
C LEU A 109 1.80 0.57 8.72
N ALA A 110 2.12 1.86 8.53
CA ALA A 110 3.51 2.37 8.61
C ALA A 110 3.67 3.69 9.38
N LEU A 111 2.66 4.58 9.41
CA LEU A 111 2.76 5.88 10.08
C LEU A 111 1.82 6.03 11.29
N PRO A 112 2.35 6.51 12.44
CA PRO A 112 1.55 6.98 13.58
C PRO A 112 0.60 8.12 13.21
N GLN A 113 -0.52 8.27 13.93
CA GLN A 113 -1.51 9.33 13.70
C GLN A 113 -0.90 10.73 13.79
N SER A 114 0.04 10.93 14.71
CA SER A 114 0.78 12.20 14.87
C SER A 114 1.48 12.66 13.58
N VAL A 115 1.97 11.72 12.77
CA VAL A 115 2.55 12.01 11.46
C VAL A 115 1.50 12.39 10.43
N VAL A 116 0.35 11.70 10.43
CA VAL A 116 -0.76 12.00 9.53
C VAL A 116 -1.29 13.41 9.79
N ASP A 117 -1.51 13.76 11.06
CA ASP A 117 -1.98 15.08 11.46
C ASP A 117 -0.98 16.19 11.07
N TYR A 118 0.33 15.90 11.16
CA TYR A 118 1.38 16.79 10.69
C TYR A 118 1.33 16.99 9.17
N LEU A 119 1.26 15.90 8.38
CA LEU A 119 1.19 15.98 6.91
C LEU A 119 -0.07 16.72 6.44
N ASP A 120 -1.20 16.53 7.11
CA ASP A 120 -2.44 17.25 6.84
C ASP A 120 -2.28 18.75 7.09
N ARG A 121 -1.58 19.12 8.16
CA ARG A 121 -1.28 20.52 8.47
C ARG A 121 -0.36 21.15 7.42
N VAL A 122 0.68 20.44 6.98
CA VAL A 122 1.57 20.89 5.88
C VAL A 122 0.79 21.02 4.57
N ARG A 123 -0.11 20.09 4.24
CA ARG A 123 -1.00 20.19 3.08
C ARG A 123 -1.88 21.44 3.15
N GLY A 124 -2.36 21.79 4.34
CA GLY A 124 -3.12 23.03 4.59
C GLY A 124 -2.35 24.32 4.29
N LEU A 125 -1.01 24.27 4.20
CA LEU A 125 -0.17 25.40 3.80
C LEU A 125 -0.08 25.59 2.27
N GLY A 126 -0.73 24.73 1.49
CA GLY A 126 -0.77 24.80 0.02
C GLY A 126 0.45 24.20 -0.67
N VAL A 127 1.21 23.34 0.03
CA VAL A 127 2.38 22.64 -0.52
C VAL A 127 1.95 21.63 -1.58
N GLU A 128 2.76 21.48 -2.62
CA GLU A 128 2.52 20.55 -3.73
C GLU A 128 2.45 19.10 -3.25
N GLU A 129 1.53 18.30 -3.80
CA GLU A 129 1.30 16.92 -3.34
C GLU A 129 2.55 16.03 -3.50
N ARG A 130 3.38 16.29 -4.52
CA ARG A 130 4.66 15.58 -4.71
C ARG A 130 5.62 15.77 -3.53
N TYR A 131 5.63 16.94 -2.90
CA TYR A 131 6.44 17.18 -1.71
C TYR A 131 5.83 16.47 -0.50
N ILE A 132 4.51 16.46 -0.35
CA ILE A 132 3.82 15.72 0.71
C ILE A 132 4.11 14.22 0.62
N GLU A 133 4.15 13.65 -0.58
CA GLU A 133 4.53 12.25 -0.80
C GLU A 133 5.98 11.98 -0.37
N MET A 134 6.92 12.87 -0.74
CA MET A 134 8.33 12.76 -0.33
C MET A 134 8.50 12.87 1.19
N GLU A 135 7.83 13.84 1.82
CA GLU A 135 7.84 14.04 3.27
C GLU A 135 7.23 12.81 3.99
N ARG A 136 6.11 12.28 3.46
CA ARG A 136 5.48 11.05 3.97
C ARG A 136 6.45 9.86 3.93
N ASP A 137 7.12 9.65 2.79
CA ASP A 137 8.01 8.52 2.60
C ASP A 137 9.25 8.63 3.50
N ALA A 138 9.77 9.84 3.72
CA ALA A 138 10.81 10.10 4.72
C ALA A 138 10.33 9.74 6.14
N TRP A 139 9.13 10.17 6.53
CA TRP A 139 8.59 9.84 7.85
C TRP A 139 8.28 8.35 8.03
N ILE A 140 7.98 7.60 6.96
CA ILE A 140 7.82 6.14 7.05
C ILE A 140 9.14 5.50 7.50
N MET A 141 10.26 5.95 6.93
CA MET A 141 11.58 5.46 7.33
C MET A 141 11.92 5.86 8.77
N VAL A 142 11.63 7.10 9.15
CA VAL A 142 11.90 7.61 10.50
C VAL A 142 11.04 6.89 11.55
N ALA A 143 9.74 6.77 11.32
CA ALA A 143 8.82 6.07 12.24
C ALA A 143 9.19 4.59 12.43
N ALA A 144 9.80 3.95 11.43
CA ALA A 144 10.28 2.58 11.53
C ALA A 144 11.54 2.44 12.41
N GLN A 145 12.40 3.47 12.48
CA GLN A 145 13.64 3.43 13.26
C GLN A 145 13.45 3.89 14.71
N VAL A 146 12.56 4.86 14.95
CA VAL A 146 12.35 5.45 16.27
C VAL A 146 10.87 5.42 16.69
N PRO A 147 10.23 4.23 16.75
CA PRO A 147 8.80 4.12 17.02
C PRO A 147 8.38 4.72 18.36
N ASP A 148 9.26 4.69 19.37
CA ASP A 148 8.95 5.21 20.72
C ASP A 148 9.15 6.73 20.87
N HIS A 149 9.83 7.37 19.92
CA HIS A 149 10.14 8.81 19.96
C HIS A 149 9.39 9.63 18.91
N ILE A 150 8.77 8.98 17.92
CA ILE A 150 8.10 9.65 16.80
C ILE A 150 7.04 10.67 17.25
N ASP A 151 6.28 10.38 18.30
CA ASP A 151 5.26 11.30 18.81
C ASP A 151 5.86 12.57 19.42
N ALA A 152 7.01 12.47 20.09
CA ALA A 152 7.73 13.63 20.63
C ALA A 152 8.33 14.48 19.51
N VAL A 153 8.87 13.83 18.47
CA VAL A 153 9.37 14.52 17.27
C VAL A 153 8.23 15.23 16.54
N MET A 154 7.07 14.60 16.40
CA MET A 154 5.89 15.19 15.76
C MET A 154 5.32 16.36 16.55
N ALA A 155 5.28 16.26 17.89
CA ALA A 155 4.85 17.37 18.74
C ALA A 155 5.72 18.62 18.49
N LYS A 156 7.04 18.45 18.45
CA LYS A 156 7.98 19.53 18.12
C LYS A 156 7.74 20.08 16.71
N LYS A 157 7.58 19.22 15.70
CA LYS A 157 7.30 19.66 14.33
C LYS A 157 5.99 20.45 14.23
N HIS A 158 4.97 20.08 15.00
CA HIS A 158 3.74 20.85 15.09
C HIS A 158 3.93 22.22 15.77
N GLU A 159 4.83 22.32 16.74
CA GLU A 159 5.22 23.58 17.36
C GLU A 159 6.00 24.46 16.37
N ASP A 160 6.95 23.89 15.63
CA ASP A 160 7.70 24.58 14.58
C ASP A 160 6.77 25.18 13.51
N LEU A 161 5.68 24.49 13.16
CA LEU A 161 4.65 25.00 12.23
C LEU A 161 3.83 26.17 12.79
N ASN A 162 4.06 26.61 14.04
CA ASN A 162 3.56 27.88 14.56
C ASN A 162 4.52 29.05 14.30
N ASP A 163 5.79 28.79 13.98
CA ASP A 163 6.77 29.82 13.64
C ASP A 163 6.47 30.41 12.25
N PRO A 164 6.24 31.74 12.15
CA PRO A 164 6.00 32.40 10.87
C PRO A 164 7.12 32.18 9.84
N ASP A 165 8.38 32.08 10.27
CA ASP A 165 9.49 31.78 9.35
C ASP A 165 9.36 30.34 8.83
N MET A 166 8.99 29.35 9.66
CA MET A 166 8.77 27.97 9.21
C MET A 166 7.59 27.86 8.23
N VAL A 167 6.47 28.53 8.53
CA VAL A 167 5.34 28.58 7.60
C VAL A 167 5.76 29.23 6.27
N LYS A 168 6.56 30.29 6.33
CA LYS A 168 7.10 30.94 5.14
C LYS A 168 8.07 30.02 4.37
N LEU A 169 8.88 29.20 5.05
CA LEU A 169 9.70 28.16 4.42
C LEU A 169 8.84 27.19 3.60
N TYR A 170 7.79 26.63 4.21
CA TYR A 170 6.87 25.74 3.51
C TYR A 170 6.12 26.44 2.37
N SER A 171 5.83 27.74 2.50
CA SER A 171 5.24 28.52 1.40
C SER A 171 6.17 28.68 0.19
N PHE A 172 7.49 28.67 0.38
CA PHE A 172 8.42 28.63 -0.76
C PHE A 172 8.40 27.28 -1.49
N LEU A 173 7.87 26.24 -0.84
CA LEU A 173 7.74 24.90 -1.40
C LEU A 173 6.46 24.71 -2.25
N THR A 174 5.56 25.70 -2.30
CA THR A 174 4.30 25.67 -3.07
C THR A 174 4.50 25.95 -4.58
N GLY A 175 5.69 25.67 -5.13
CA GLY A 175 6.04 26.00 -6.52
C GLY A 175 7.47 25.65 -6.95
N VAL A 176 8.12 24.67 -6.29
CA VAL A 176 9.54 24.31 -6.52
C VAL A 176 9.79 23.69 -7.90
N VAL A 177 8.74 23.32 -8.62
CA VAL A 177 8.84 22.60 -9.89
C VAL A 177 9.63 23.38 -10.96
N ASP A 178 9.74 24.70 -10.83
CA ASP A 178 10.46 25.58 -11.77
C ASP A 178 11.70 26.29 -11.17
N LEU A 179 12.12 25.97 -9.95
CA LEU A 179 13.31 26.58 -9.35
C LEU A 179 14.58 26.06 -10.03
N THR A 180 15.38 26.95 -10.60
CA THR A 180 16.72 26.64 -11.12
C THR A 180 17.78 26.88 -10.04
N VAL A 181 18.95 26.26 -10.20
CA VAL A 181 20.07 26.37 -9.22
C VAL A 181 20.53 27.82 -8.98
N ASP A 182 20.26 28.72 -9.94
CA ASP A 182 20.64 30.13 -9.88
C ASP A 182 19.50 31.06 -9.42
N ASP A 183 18.35 30.50 -9.01
CA ASP A 183 17.19 31.31 -8.62
C ASP A 183 17.48 32.09 -7.32
N PRO A 184 17.25 33.43 -7.28
CA PRO A 184 17.52 34.25 -6.11
C PRO A 184 16.70 33.82 -4.88
N ARG A 185 15.56 33.15 -5.07
CA ARG A 185 14.74 32.62 -3.97
C ARG A 185 15.49 31.58 -3.13
N ILE A 186 16.49 30.88 -3.69
CA ILE A 186 17.31 29.93 -2.93
C ILE A 186 18.11 30.66 -1.83
N VAL A 187 18.57 31.88 -2.10
CA VAL A 187 19.26 32.71 -1.10
C VAL A 187 18.30 33.12 0.00
N GLU A 188 17.06 33.50 -0.34
CA GLU A 188 16.03 33.84 0.64
C GLU A 188 15.65 32.65 1.54
N ILE A 189 15.58 31.43 0.96
CA ILE A 189 15.38 30.19 1.70
C ILE A 189 16.55 29.94 2.67
N ALA A 190 17.79 30.14 2.22
CA ALA A 190 18.97 29.97 3.06
C ALA A 190 19.01 30.97 4.22
N ASP A 191 18.68 32.25 3.97
CA ASP A 191 18.60 33.28 5.02
C ASP A 191 17.51 32.97 6.06
N LEU A 192 16.39 32.41 5.59
CA LEU A 192 15.29 32.04 6.47
C LEU A 192 15.64 30.81 7.32
N LEU A 193 16.28 29.80 6.72
CA LEU A 193 16.82 28.65 7.45
C LEU A 193 17.87 29.07 8.47
N GLU A 194 18.76 30.00 8.14
CA GLU A 194 19.75 30.53 9.09
C GLU A 194 19.06 31.16 10.32
N ARG A 195 17.99 31.93 10.14
CA ARG A 195 17.23 32.49 11.27
C ARG A 195 16.59 31.42 12.15
N ILE A 196 16.01 30.39 11.54
CA ILE A 196 15.39 29.26 12.25
C ILE A 196 16.46 28.50 13.04
N LEU A 197 17.56 28.13 12.39
CA LEU A 197 18.66 27.38 13.00
C LEU A 197 19.34 28.17 14.12
N ALA A 198 19.55 29.48 13.94
CA ALA A 198 20.10 30.33 14.99
C ALA A 198 19.20 30.35 16.24
N ARG A 199 17.87 30.49 16.07
CA ARG A 199 16.92 30.42 17.18
C ARG A 199 16.94 29.07 17.88
N ALA A 200 17.00 27.98 17.12
CA ALA A 200 17.07 26.63 17.69
C ALA A 200 18.35 26.43 18.52
N VAL A 201 19.50 26.91 18.05
CA VAL A 201 20.76 26.88 18.83
C VAL A 201 20.64 27.71 20.10
N ASP A 202 20.10 28.93 20.00
CA ASP A 202 19.95 29.83 21.15
C ASP A 202 18.97 29.26 22.20
N ALA A 203 17.96 28.49 21.76
CA ALA A 203 17.02 27.78 22.62
C ALA A 203 17.60 26.49 23.23
N GLY A 204 18.82 26.08 22.86
CA GLY A 204 19.44 24.84 23.31
C GLY A 204 18.79 23.58 22.71
N GLU A 205 18.11 23.75 21.58
CA GLU A 205 17.32 22.71 20.92
C GLU A 205 18.10 21.86 19.91
N VAL A 206 19.41 22.13 19.79
CA VAL A 206 20.32 21.40 18.90
C VAL A 206 21.09 20.37 19.72
N GLY A 207 20.84 19.09 19.46
CA GLY A 207 21.38 17.96 20.21
C GLY A 207 20.82 16.62 19.69
N ASP A 208 21.33 15.52 20.25
CA ASP A 208 21.11 14.11 19.83
C ASP A 208 19.68 13.85 19.30
N ASP A 209 19.61 13.61 18.00
CA ASP A 209 18.40 13.28 17.25
C ASP A 209 17.94 11.83 17.49
N GLY A 210 18.74 11.05 18.23
CA GLY A 210 18.50 9.64 18.51
C GLY A 210 18.72 8.74 17.29
N PHE A 211 19.24 9.27 16.18
CA PHE A 211 19.53 8.54 14.96
C PHE A 211 21.00 8.09 14.92
N ASP A 212 21.24 6.89 14.41
CA ASP A 212 22.61 6.48 14.09
C ASP A 212 23.15 7.22 12.86
N ASP A 213 24.47 7.30 12.75
CA ASP A 213 25.13 8.04 11.66
C ASP A 213 24.79 7.50 10.26
N ARG A 214 24.50 6.20 10.13
CA ARG A 214 24.14 5.61 8.82
C ARG A 214 22.76 6.04 8.36
N PHE A 215 21.83 6.18 9.31
CA PHE A 215 20.49 6.63 9.03
C PHE A 215 20.46 8.13 8.73
N VAL A 216 21.27 8.93 9.44
CA VAL A 216 21.50 10.34 9.12
C VAL A 216 22.07 10.50 7.71
N ASP A 217 23.09 9.73 7.35
CA ASP A 217 23.67 9.75 5.99
C ASP A 217 22.63 9.40 4.91
N LEU A 218 21.76 8.43 5.18
CA LEU A 218 20.68 8.03 4.27
C LEU A 218 19.67 9.15 4.04
N LEU A 219 19.23 9.83 5.10
CA LEU A 219 18.31 10.96 5.02
C LEU A 219 18.93 12.16 4.30
N ASP A 220 20.18 12.49 4.63
CA ASP A 220 20.92 13.57 3.97
C ASP A 220 21.13 13.28 2.47
N THR A 221 21.47 12.04 2.11
CA THR A 221 21.62 11.62 0.70
C THR A 221 20.28 11.68 -0.03
N THR A 222 19.21 11.19 0.58
CA THR A 222 17.86 11.22 -0.01
C THR A 222 17.39 12.65 -0.27
N PHE A 223 17.67 13.57 0.66
CA PHE A 223 17.40 14.99 0.48
C PHE A 223 18.19 15.60 -0.68
N VAL A 224 19.50 15.33 -0.76
CA VAL A 224 20.35 15.84 -1.87
C VAL A 224 19.92 15.27 -3.23
N GLU A 225 19.57 13.98 -3.29
CA GLU A 225 19.11 13.33 -4.52
C GLU A 225 17.71 13.79 -4.96
N SER A 226 16.90 14.31 -4.03
CA SER A 226 15.55 14.78 -4.33
C SER A 226 15.51 15.98 -5.28
N SER A 227 16.53 16.84 -5.25
CA SER A 227 16.58 18.07 -6.06
C SER A 227 17.98 18.67 -6.17
N PRO A 228 18.40 19.13 -7.37
CA PRO A 228 19.64 19.90 -7.54
C PRO A 228 19.73 21.17 -6.68
N ILE A 229 18.59 21.71 -6.24
CA ILE A 229 18.50 22.87 -5.35
C ILE A 229 19.04 22.53 -3.95
N ALA A 230 18.85 21.30 -3.48
CA ALA A 230 19.28 20.86 -2.15
C ALA A 230 20.80 21.01 -1.97
N ALA A 231 21.58 20.62 -2.98
CA ALA A 231 23.04 20.77 -2.97
C ALA A 231 23.48 22.25 -2.89
N ARG A 232 22.80 23.14 -3.63
CA ARG A 232 23.09 24.58 -3.61
C ARG A 232 22.73 25.20 -2.26
N LEU A 233 21.61 24.78 -1.68
CA LEU A 233 21.15 25.24 -0.38
C LEU A 233 22.13 24.83 0.73
N LEU A 234 22.64 23.60 0.72
CA LEU A 234 23.66 23.16 1.68
C LEU A 234 24.95 23.96 1.56
N THR A 235 25.41 24.24 0.33
CA THR A 235 26.58 25.11 0.10
C THR A 235 26.38 26.50 0.72
N LEU A 236 25.20 27.09 0.53
CA LEU A 236 24.84 28.40 1.07
C LEU A 236 24.78 28.40 2.61
N LEU A 237 24.32 27.31 3.22
CA LEU A 237 24.33 27.14 4.67
C LEU A 237 25.76 26.97 5.21
N GLU A 238 26.64 26.26 4.49
CA GLU A 238 28.06 26.13 4.82
C GLU A 238 28.82 27.46 4.76
N GLU A 239 28.52 28.34 3.80
CA GLU A 239 29.08 29.70 3.73
C GLU A 239 28.67 30.55 4.96
N ARG A 240 27.44 30.34 5.44
CA ARG A 240 26.92 30.93 6.70
C ARG A 240 27.47 30.20 7.95
N GLY A 241 28.13 29.07 7.72
CA GLY A 241 28.81 28.17 8.66
C GLY A 241 27.89 27.36 9.54
N TRP A 242 26.93 26.76 8.87
CA TRP A 242 26.15 25.61 9.30
C TRP A 242 26.58 24.40 8.49
N LYS A 243 26.61 23.22 9.09
CA LYS A 243 26.95 21.96 8.40
C LYS A 243 25.90 20.90 8.70
N GLY A 244 25.58 20.08 7.69
CA GLY A 244 24.59 19.00 7.79
C GLY A 244 23.17 19.46 7.52
N TRP A 245 22.27 18.51 7.24
CA TRP A 245 20.84 18.76 7.00
C TRP A 245 19.97 18.12 8.08
N THR A 246 20.11 16.80 8.28
CA THR A 246 19.38 16.07 9.32
C THR A 246 19.96 16.37 10.70
N ARG A 247 21.30 16.41 10.80
CA ARG A 247 22.02 16.83 12.01
C ARG A 247 22.78 18.12 11.72
N VAL A 248 22.17 19.24 12.10
CA VAL A 248 22.72 20.57 11.80
C VAL A 248 23.65 21.04 12.92
N GLU A 249 24.88 21.36 12.57
CA GLU A 249 25.90 21.85 13.50
C GLU A 249 26.42 23.24 13.12
N ARG A 250 26.70 24.08 14.11
CA ARG A 250 27.32 25.39 13.89
C ARG A 250 28.84 25.24 13.80
N VAL A 251 29.42 25.61 12.65
CA VAL A 251 30.86 25.56 12.44
C VAL A 251 31.52 26.83 13.01
N PRO A 252 32.47 26.71 13.95
CA PRO A 252 33.19 27.86 14.52
C PRO A 252 33.92 28.67 13.44
N ALA A 253 33.91 30.00 13.57
CA ALA A 253 34.51 30.92 12.59
C ALA A 253 36.01 30.66 12.32
N ALA A 254 36.74 30.05 13.27
CA ALA A 254 38.15 29.72 13.13
C ALA A 254 38.47 28.67 12.03
N SER A 255 37.47 27.89 11.61
CA SER A 255 37.62 26.85 10.58
C SER A 255 37.32 27.35 9.15
N ARG A 256 36.85 28.60 9.00
CA ARG A 256 36.38 29.17 7.71
C ARG A 256 37.51 29.78 6.85
N ALA A 257 38.72 29.92 7.38
CA ALA A 257 39.84 30.60 6.71
C ALA A 257 40.88 29.66 6.05
N GLY A 258 40.53 28.40 5.81
CA GLY A 258 41.48 27.36 5.38
C GLY A 258 40.99 26.45 4.24
N ARG A 259 40.32 27.00 3.22
CA ARG A 259 40.16 26.34 1.91
C ARG A 259 40.29 27.37 0.79
#